data_AF-M0IJ56-F1
#
_entry.id   AF-M0IJ56-F1
#
_cell.length_a   1.000
_cell.length_b   1.000
_cell.length_c   1.000
_cell.angle_alpha   90.00
_cell.angle_beta   90.00
_cell.angle_gamma   90.00
#
_symmetry.space_group_name_H-M   'P 1'
#
loop_
_entity.id
_entity.type
_entity.pdbx_description
1 polymer ?
#
loop_
_entity_poly.entity_id
_entity_poly.type
_entity_poly.pdbx_seq_one_letter_code
_entity_poly.pdbx_strand_id
1 'polypeptide(L)'
;MPVTTLKSAQKFEDKGHAEVEFVGFRYTGDASMKADLDIRERAGYNGPAKFQQGQVYLALLPTYLDPNHVENANMGVHALEARNDFEVIYDAKRLAEALLERNYLPPEVFYEGFDRYKRKKLFEKLSLDDHGRVFGKDDEEPYRDGLRAIAGIERDEAAEVSQQRTDEYIQRFSRSQAADIVRTLQAPATDPPFEPSDHTIDELEAKLETDDDEKWDDETLEVLYVAEQNGDDRAGARNAIEDVLGDSVETDSVIDLETAGLTDMAEFLTRFEPDVVETTVAEVTGEE
;
A
#
# COMPACT_ATOMS: atom_id res chain seq x y z
N MET A 1 -2.87 -4.37 8.15
CA MET A 1 -3.85 -5.37 8.63
C MET A 1 -3.23 -6.33 9.66
N PRO A 2 -3.65 -6.30 10.94
CA PRO A 2 -3.17 -7.26 11.95
C PRO A 2 -3.92 -8.60 11.90
N VAL A 3 -3.24 -9.71 12.20
CA VAL A 3 -3.88 -11.02 12.33
C VAL A 3 -4.45 -11.15 13.73
N THR A 4 -5.78 -11.13 13.84
CA THR A 4 -6.44 -11.18 15.14
C THR A 4 -6.45 -12.60 15.70
N THR A 5 -6.23 -12.78 17.00
CA THR A 5 -6.28 -14.10 17.65
C THR A 5 -6.85 -13.98 19.06
N LEU A 6 -7.59 -14.99 19.50
CA LEU A 6 -7.95 -15.17 20.90
C LEU A 6 -6.69 -15.36 21.74
N LYS A 7 -6.48 -14.54 22.78
CA LYS A 7 -5.28 -14.62 23.66
C LYS A 7 -5.03 -16.02 24.25
N SER A 8 -6.09 -16.82 24.41
CA SER A 8 -6.04 -18.18 24.95
C SER A 8 -6.01 -19.29 23.90
N ALA A 9 -6.17 -18.96 22.61
CA ALA A 9 -6.29 -19.96 21.52
C ALA A 9 -5.07 -20.88 21.44
N GLN A 10 -3.87 -20.31 21.43
CA GLN A 10 -2.62 -21.08 21.41
C GLN A 10 -2.55 -22.08 22.58
N LYS A 11 -2.88 -21.62 23.79
CA LYS A 11 -2.82 -22.46 25.00
C LYS A 11 -3.83 -23.60 24.98
N PHE A 12 -5.00 -23.41 24.38
CA PHE A 12 -6.00 -24.46 24.23
C PHE A 12 -5.62 -25.45 23.14
N GLU A 13 -5.06 -24.97 22.04
CA GLU A 13 -4.57 -25.83 20.96
C GLU A 13 -3.37 -26.68 21.37
N ASP A 14 -2.39 -26.10 22.08
CA ASP A 14 -1.23 -26.83 22.62
C ASP A 14 -1.64 -27.97 23.58
N LYS A 15 -2.81 -27.86 24.20
CA LYS A 15 -3.39 -28.87 25.09
C LYS A 15 -4.34 -29.84 24.39
N GLY A 16 -4.57 -29.68 23.08
CA GLY A 16 -5.52 -30.48 22.31
C GLY A 16 -7.00 -30.20 22.66
N HIS A 17 -7.29 -29.04 23.26
CA HIS A 17 -8.65 -28.62 23.63
C HIS A 17 -9.29 -27.67 22.60
N ALA A 18 -8.55 -27.29 21.56
CA ALA A 18 -9.02 -26.43 20.49
C ALA A 18 -8.35 -26.80 19.16
N GLU A 19 -9.06 -26.60 18.07
CA GLU A 19 -8.49 -26.55 16.73
C GLU A 19 -8.64 -25.11 16.22
N VAL A 20 -7.53 -24.51 15.80
CA VAL A 20 -7.49 -23.10 15.38
C VAL A 20 -7.01 -23.01 13.94
N GLU A 21 -7.77 -22.31 13.11
CA GLU A 21 -7.48 -22.15 11.70
C GLU A 21 -7.31 -20.68 11.31
N PHE A 22 -6.42 -20.42 10.35
CA PHE A 22 -6.28 -19.11 9.73
C PHE A 22 -7.38 -18.91 8.69
N VAL A 23 -8.23 -17.92 8.95
CA VAL A 23 -9.37 -17.58 8.11
C VAL A 23 -9.37 -16.10 7.79
N GLY A 24 -9.79 -15.79 6.57
CA GLY A 24 -10.21 -14.46 6.17
C GLY A 24 -11.72 -14.34 6.30
N PHE A 25 -12.25 -13.17 6.60
CA PHE A 25 -13.67 -12.93 6.48
C PHE A 25 -13.94 -11.51 5.99
N ARG A 26 -14.96 -11.37 5.15
CA ARG A 26 -15.35 -10.12 4.50
C ARG A 26 -16.74 -9.72 4.94
N TYR A 27 -16.93 -8.45 5.28
CA TYR A 27 -18.25 -7.92 5.58
C TYR A 27 -18.96 -7.54 4.27
N THR A 28 -20.12 -8.13 4.03
CA THR A 28 -20.95 -7.94 2.81
C THR A 28 -22.24 -7.19 3.09
N GLY A 29 -22.57 -6.92 4.35
CA GLY A 29 -23.77 -6.17 4.75
C GLY A 29 -23.71 -4.67 4.45
N ASP A 30 -24.84 -4.00 4.63
CA ASP A 30 -24.96 -2.54 4.52
C ASP A 30 -24.05 -1.87 5.57
N ALA A 31 -23.43 -0.74 5.21
CA ALA A 31 -22.54 0.03 6.08
C ALA A 31 -23.17 0.31 7.46
N SER A 32 -22.86 -0.55 8.43
CA SER A 32 -23.42 -0.45 9.78
C SER A 32 -22.46 0.35 10.65
N MET A 33 -22.92 1.51 11.13
CA MET A 33 -22.17 2.31 12.11
C MET A 33 -22.18 1.68 13.52
N LYS A 34 -22.89 0.57 13.74
CA LYS A 34 -22.99 -0.09 15.05
C LYS A 34 -21.83 -1.04 15.27
N ALA A 35 -21.18 -0.92 16.44
CA ALA A 35 -20.17 -1.86 16.87
C ALA A 35 -20.79 -3.25 17.04
N ASP A 36 -20.23 -4.25 16.36
CA ASP A 36 -20.75 -5.62 16.40
C ASP A 36 -20.06 -6.39 17.54
N LEU A 37 -20.68 -6.30 18.71
CA LEU A 37 -20.20 -6.99 19.92
C LEU A 37 -20.43 -8.51 19.83
N ASP A 38 -21.41 -8.96 19.04
CA ASP A 38 -21.81 -10.37 18.93
C ASP A 38 -20.71 -11.22 18.29
N ILE A 39 -20.06 -10.70 17.23
CA ILE A 39 -18.92 -11.39 16.58
C ILE A 39 -17.72 -11.53 17.54
N ARG A 40 -17.49 -10.55 18.41
CA ARG A 40 -16.37 -10.62 19.35
C ARG A 40 -16.56 -11.71 20.39
N GLU A 41 -17.78 -11.84 20.90
CA GLU A 41 -18.13 -12.83 21.93
C GLU A 41 -18.31 -14.23 21.34
N ARG A 42 -18.89 -14.34 20.14
CA ARG A 42 -19.27 -15.63 19.55
C ARG A 42 -18.27 -16.19 18.56
N ALA A 43 -17.52 -15.37 17.82
CA ALA A 43 -16.45 -15.86 16.95
C ALA A 43 -15.08 -15.84 17.65
N GLY A 44 -14.95 -15.15 18.79
CA GLY A 44 -13.65 -14.96 19.43
C GLY A 44 -12.79 -13.92 18.72
N TYR A 45 -13.40 -13.03 17.94
CA TYR A 45 -12.67 -12.01 17.21
C TYR A 45 -12.31 -10.83 18.13
N ASN A 46 -11.02 -10.57 18.35
CA ASN A 46 -10.54 -9.46 19.18
C ASN A 46 -10.02 -8.25 18.36
N GLY A 47 -10.43 -8.13 17.10
CA GLY A 47 -9.97 -7.08 16.18
C GLY A 47 -10.84 -5.82 16.26
N PRO A 48 -10.79 -4.91 15.26
CA PRO A 48 -11.59 -3.69 15.25
C PRO A 48 -13.09 -3.95 15.47
N ALA A 49 -13.76 -3.06 16.21
CA ALA A 49 -15.19 -3.21 16.54
C ALA A 49 -16.13 -2.86 15.38
N LYS A 50 -15.61 -2.25 14.32
CA LYS A 50 -16.37 -1.79 13.16
C LYS A 50 -15.84 -2.47 11.91
N PHE A 51 -16.75 -3.01 11.12
CA PHE A 51 -16.45 -3.67 9.86
C PHE A 51 -16.74 -2.73 8.69
N GLN A 52 -15.80 -2.64 7.75
CA GLN A 52 -15.95 -1.89 6.51
C GLN A 52 -16.46 -2.84 5.44
N GLN A 53 -17.42 -2.37 4.64
CA GLN A 53 -17.97 -3.15 3.54
C GLN A 53 -16.88 -3.47 2.52
N GLY A 54 -16.82 -4.72 2.06
CA GLY A 54 -15.83 -5.17 1.08
C GLY A 54 -14.44 -5.46 1.66
N GLN A 55 -14.13 -5.00 2.87
CA GLN A 55 -12.84 -5.24 3.51
C GLN A 55 -12.71 -6.68 4.01
N VAL A 56 -11.60 -7.33 3.67
CA VAL A 56 -11.18 -8.61 4.26
C VAL A 56 -10.45 -8.37 5.58
N TYR A 57 -10.81 -9.16 6.59
CA TYR A 57 -10.18 -9.23 7.89
C TYR A 57 -9.55 -10.61 8.08
N LEU A 58 -8.33 -10.66 8.62
CA LEU A 58 -7.59 -11.91 8.84
C LEU A 58 -7.59 -12.25 10.33
N ALA A 59 -7.91 -13.50 10.65
CA ALA A 59 -7.95 -13.97 12.02
C ALA A 59 -7.58 -15.45 12.16
N LEU A 60 -7.04 -15.79 13.33
CA LEU A 60 -6.95 -17.16 13.82
C LEU A 60 -8.13 -17.41 14.73
N LEU A 61 -9.08 -18.18 14.23
CA LEU A 61 -10.34 -18.45 14.90
C LEU A 61 -10.48 -19.94 15.18
N PRO A 62 -11.11 -20.33 16.30
CA PRO A 62 -11.33 -21.72 16.58
C PRO A 62 -12.38 -22.30 15.64
N THR A 63 -12.08 -23.44 15.04
CA THR A 63 -13.03 -24.27 14.29
C THR A 63 -13.70 -25.29 15.21
N TYR A 64 -12.97 -25.74 16.23
CA TYR A 64 -13.45 -26.64 17.27
C TYR A 64 -12.92 -26.23 18.65
N LEU A 65 -13.77 -26.36 19.67
CA LEU A 65 -13.41 -26.21 21.08
C LEU A 65 -14.01 -27.36 21.88
N ASP A 66 -13.23 -27.95 22.78
CA ASP A 66 -13.68 -29.05 23.62
C ASP A 66 -14.66 -28.56 24.71
N PRO A 67 -15.92 -29.02 24.69
CA PRO A 67 -16.94 -28.61 25.67
C PRO A 67 -16.61 -29.00 27.11
N ASN A 68 -15.73 -29.98 27.32
CA ASN A 68 -15.35 -30.43 28.67
C ASN A 68 -14.25 -29.56 29.29
N HIS A 69 -13.56 -28.75 28.47
CA HIS A 69 -12.39 -28.00 28.88
C HIS A 69 -12.52 -26.48 28.62
N VAL A 70 -13.52 -26.06 27.83
CA VAL A 70 -13.77 -24.65 27.48
C VAL A 70 -15.23 -24.30 27.77
N GLU A 71 -15.44 -23.32 28.66
CA GLU A 71 -16.77 -22.89 29.14
C GLU A 71 -17.69 -22.36 28.01
N ASN A 72 -17.11 -21.71 27.00
CA ASN A 72 -17.79 -21.18 25.83
C ASN A 72 -17.39 -21.94 24.56
N ALA A 73 -17.50 -23.27 24.58
CA ALA A 73 -17.11 -24.13 23.44
C ALA A 73 -17.96 -23.95 22.18
N ASN A 74 -19.05 -23.18 22.27
CA ASN A 74 -19.85 -22.74 21.13
C ASN A 74 -19.32 -21.44 20.49
N MET A 75 -18.09 -21.01 20.78
CA MET A 75 -17.46 -19.92 20.03
C MET A 75 -16.63 -20.45 18.85
N GLY A 76 -16.56 -19.68 17.78
CA GLY A 76 -15.68 -19.99 16.65
C GLY A 76 -16.19 -19.52 15.30
N VAL A 77 -15.57 -20.02 14.24
CA VAL A 77 -15.82 -19.56 12.86
C VAL A 77 -17.30 -19.75 12.45
N HIS A 78 -17.96 -20.78 12.97
CA HIS A 78 -19.39 -21.03 12.73
C HIS A 78 -20.30 -19.84 13.11
N ALA A 79 -19.88 -18.96 14.02
CA ALA A 79 -20.64 -17.75 14.35
C ALA A 79 -20.62 -16.71 13.23
N LEU A 80 -19.54 -16.66 12.44
CA LEU A 80 -19.46 -15.86 11.21
C LEU A 80 -20.24 -16.53 10.08
N GLU A 81 -20.13 -17.85 9.94
CA GLU A 81 -20.86 -18.60 8.90
C GLU A 81 -22.38 -18.58 9.08
N ALA A 82 -22.86 -18.49 10.32
CA ALA A 82 -24.27 -18.39 10.63
C ALA A 82 -24.90 -17.05 10.22
N ARG A 83 -24.09 -16.08 9.78
CA ARG A 83 -24.53 -14.73 9.44
C ARG A 83 -24.47 -14.48 7.95
N ASN A 84 -25.50 -13.81 7.43
CA ASN A 84 -25.63 -13.52 6.00
C ASN A 84 -24.85 -12.28 5.55
N ASP A 85 -24.39 -11.46 6.50
CA ASP A 85 -23.62 -10.23 6.26
C ASP A 85 -22.10 -10.44 6.33
N PHE A 86 -21.67 -11.69 6.48
CA PHE A 86 -20.27 -12.09 6.42
C PHE A 86 -20.04 -13.20 5.41
N GLU A 87 -18.90 -13.11 4.73
CA GLU A 87 -18.37 -14.18 3.89
C GLU A 87 -17.07 -14.68 4.50
N VAL A 88 -17.02 -15.97 4.84
CA VAL A 88 -15.80 -16.60 5.37
C VAL A 88 -14.98 -17.17 4.22
N ILE A 89 -13.68 -16.87 4.22
CA ILE A 89 -12.71 -17.22 3.19
C ILE A 89 -11.71 -18.21 3.80
N TYR A 90 -11.81 -19.47 3.37
CA TYR A 90 -10.87 -20.55 3.71
C TYR A 90 -9.85 -20.83 2.60
N ASP A 91 -10.17 -20.39 1.38
CA ASP A 91 -9.42 -20.70 0.18
C ASP A 91 -8.09 -19.94 0.15
N ALA A 92 -6.99 -20.68 -0.03
CA ALA A 92 -5.64 -20.12 0.02
C ALA A 92 -5.40 -19.07 -1.07
N LYS A 93 -5.96 -19.28 -2.28
CA LYS A 93 -5.86 -18.34 -3.39
C LYS A 93 -6.49 -17.00 -3.03
N ARG A 94 -7.75 -17.02 -2.57
CA ARG A 94 -8.46 -15.80 -2.16
C ARG A 94 -7.85 -15.10 -0.95
N LEU A 95 -7.23 -15.85 -0.03
CA LEU A 95 -6.48 -15.28 1.09
C LEU A 95 -5.19 -14.60 0.63
N ALA A 96 -4.48 -15.21 -0.32
CA ALA A 96 -3.29 -14.61 -0.92
C ALA A 96 -3.64 -13.36 -1.73
N GLU A 97 -4.71 -13.40 -2.52
CA GLU A 97 -5.27 -12.22 -3.21
C GLU A 97 -5.58 -11.10 -2.22
N ALA A 98 -6.26 -11.39 -1.11
CA ALA A 98 -6.58 -10.38 -0.09
C ALA A 98 -5.36 -9.78 0.63
N LEU A 99 -4.28 -10.57 0.77
CA LEU A 99 -3.00 -10.09 1.30
C LEU A 99 -2.27 -9.18 0.29
N LEU A 100 -2.37 -9.49 -1.00
CA LEU A 100 -1.77 -8.71 -2.09
C LEU A 100 -2.56 -7.45 -2.43
N GLU A 101 -3.89 -7.49 -2.42
CA GLU A 101 -4.81 -6.39 -2.77
C GLU A 101 -4.53 -5.13 -1.93
N ARG A 102 -4.08 -5.31 -0.69
CA ARG A 102 -3.78 -4.21 0.22
C ARG A 102 -2.32 -3.80 0.22
N ASN A 103 -1.51 -4.44 -0.62
CA ASN A 103 -0.07 -4.22 -0.74
C ASN A 103 0.66 -4.22 0.61
N TYR A 104 0.12 -4.94 1.62
CA TYR A 104 0.54 -4.85 3.01
C TYR A 104 0.51 -6.22 3.69
N LEU A 105 1.70 -6.71 4.04
CA LEU A 105 1.88 -7.93 4.79
C LEU A 105 1.66 -7.70 6.29
N PRO A 106 0.96 -8.59 7.01
CA PRO A 106 0.77 -8.45 8.46
C PRO A 106 2.09 -8.37 9.26
N PRO A 107 2.36 -7.29 10.03
CA PRO A 107 3.58 -7.09 10.82
C PRO A 107 3.88 -8.24 11.76
N GLU A 108 2.85 -8.69 12.45
CA GLU A 108 2.91 -9.76 13.44
C GLU A 108 3.24 -11.13 12.83
N VAL A 109 3.32 -11.23 11.50
CA VAL A 109 3.65 -12.47 10.79
C VAL A 109 4.98 -12.33 10.05
N PHE A 110 5.20 -11.22 9.36
CA PHE A 110 6.30 -11.06 8.40
C PHE A 110 7.51 -10.28 8.96
N TYR A 111 7.30 -9.28 9.81
CA TYR A 111 8.33 -8.30 10.20
C TYR A 111 9.02 -8.64 11.53
N GLU A 112 10.00 -7.82 11.94
CA GLU A 112 10.69 -8.00 13.22
C GLU A 112 9.71 -8.04 14.41
N GLY A 113 9.95 -8.97 15.34
CA GLY A 113 9.07 -9.19 16.49
C GLY A 113 7.80 -10.00 16.17
N PHE A 114 7.73 -10.63 14.98
CA PHE A 114 6.61 -11.48 14.60
C PHE A 114 6.25 -12.54 15.66
N ASP A 115 4.96 -12.83 15.73
CA ASP A 115 4.41 -13.91 16.52
C ASP A 115 4.63 -15.25 15.78
N ARG A 116 5.50 -16.09 16.37
CA ARG A 116 5.86 -17.39 15.80
C ARG A 116 4.66 -18.31 15.59
N TYR A 117 3.66 -18.22 16.45
CA TYR A 117 2.46 -19.03 16.34
C TYR A 117 1.61 -18.56 15.15
N LYS A 118 1.41 -17.23 15.01
CA LYS A 118 0.65 -16.67 13.89
C LYS A 118 1.33 -16.93 12.54
N ARG A 119 2.64 -16.74 12.48
CA ARG A 119 3.43 -17.02 11.27
C ARG A 119 3.32 -18.46 10.84
N LYS A 120 3.52 -19.40 11.78
CA LYS A 120 3.41 -20.83 11.47
C LYS A 120 2.05 -21.17 10.88
N LYS A 121 0.96 -20.70 11.49
CA LYS A 121 -0.41 -20.98 11.02
C LYS A 121 -0.69 -20.40 9.64
N LEU A 122 -0.25 -19.17 9.37
CA LEU A 122 -0.42 -18.53 8.07
C LEU A 122 0.39 -19.27 6.99
N PHE A 123 1.64 -19.63 7.29
CA PHE A 123 2.54 -20.27 6.32
C PHE A 123 2.07 -21.69 6.01
N GLU A 124 1.62 -22.44 7.02
CA GLU A 124 1.02 -23.76 6.83
C GLU A 124 -0.25 -23.69 5.97
N LYS A 125 -1.13 -22.70 6.24
CA LYS A 125 -2.38 -22.53 5.49
C LYS A 125 -2.15 -22.15 4.02
N LEU A 126 -1.17 -21.28 3.76
CA LEU A 126 -0.85 -20.78 2.43
C LEU A 126 0.21 -21.65 1.72
N SER A 127 0.80 -22.63 2.40
CA SER A 127 1.95 -23.40 1.91
C SER A 127 3.11 -22.48 1.45
N LEU A 128 3.38 -21.44 2.24
CA LEU A 128 4.48 -20.49 1.99
C LEU A 128 5.78 -21.00 2.61
N ASP A 129 6.88 -20.81 1.89
CA ASP A 129 8.22 -21.08 2.41
C ASP A 129 8.67 -19.97 3.37
N ASP A 130 9.40 -20.36 4.42
CA ASP A 130 9.94 -19.42 5.40
C ASP A 130 11.33 -18.92 4.96
N HIS A 131 11.37 -17.70 4.42
CA HIS A 131 12.59 -17.02 3.98
C HIS A 131 13.26 -16.19 5.10
N GLY A 132 12.80 -16.31 6.35
CA GLY A 132 13.35 -15.54 7.47
C GLY A 132 12.65 -14.20 7.72
N ARG A 133 13.28 -13.35 8.53
CA ARG A 133 12.65 -12.10 9.00
C ARG A 133 12.74 -11.03 7.93
N VAL A 134 11.68 -10.26 7.78
CA VAL A 134 11.68 -9.06 6.95
C VAL A 134 12.29 -7.90 7.74
N PHE A 135 13.43 -7.38 7.28
CA PHE A 135 14.01 -6.13 7.77
C PHE A 135 13.85 -4.99 6.76
N GLY A 136 13.77 -5.30 5.46
CA GLY A 136 13.52 -4.34 4.37
C GLY A 136 12.81 -4.96 3.16
N LYS A 137 12.67 -4.17 2.08
CA LYS A 137 11.91 -4.54 0.86
C LYS A 137 12.42 -5.81 0.17
N ASP A 138 13.74 -6.00 0.10
CA ASP A 138 14.36 -7.19 -0.49
C ASP A 138 13.96 -8.49 0.24
N ASP A 139 13.66 -8.39 1.53
CA ASP A 139 13.23 -9.54 2.33
C ASP A 139 11.72 -9.84 2.18
N GLU A 140 10.91 -8.86 1.73
CA GLU A 140 9.48 -9.04 1.46
C GLU A 140 9.22 -9.74 0.12
N GLU A 141 10.08 -9.50 -0.86
CA GLU A 141 9.88 -9.93 -2.24
C GLU A 141 9.64 -11.45 -2.37
N PRO A 142 10.39 -12.33 -1.67
CA PRO A 142 10.13 -13.77 -1.68
C PRO A 142 8.71 -14.14 -1.19
N TYR A 143 8.20 -13.43 -0.18
CA TYR A 143 6.84 -13.67 0.33
C TYR A 143 5.77 -13.19 -0.64
N ARG A 144 5.99 -12.04 -1.26
CA ARG A 144 5.06 -11.48 -2.25
C ARG A 144 5.01 -12.34 -3.50
N ASP A 145 6.14 -12.86 -3.95
CA ASP A 145 6.19 -13.80 -5.07
C ASP A 145 5.52 -15.14 -4.74
N GLY A 146 5.72 -15.66 -3.54
CA GLY A 146 4.98 -16.83 -3.04
C GLY A 146 3.47 -16.60 -3.04
N LEU A 147 3.02 -15.44 -2.53
CA LEU A 147 1.60 -15.07 -2.53
C LEU A 147 1.04 -14.91 -3.95
N ARG A 148 1.78 -14.29 -4.88
CA ARG A 148 1.38 -14.14 -6.28
C ARG A 148 1.23 -15.51 -6.96
N ALA A 149 2.17 -16.41 -6.70
CA ALA A 149 2.11 -17.79 -7.22
C ALA A 149 0.86 -18.52 -6.70
N ILE A 150 0.52 -18.37 -5.43
CA ILE A 150 -0.70 -18.95 -4.83
C ILE A 150 -1.96 -18.31 -5.42
N ALA A 151 -1.95 -16.98 -5.60
CA ALA A 151 -3.04 -16.21 -6.18
C ALA A 151 -3.20 -16.44 -7.70
N GLY A 152 -2.20 -17.03 -8.37
CA GLY A 152 -2.17 -17.15 -9.83
C GLY A 152 -2.17 -15.80 -10.55
N ILE A 153 -1.57 -14.77 -9.93
CA ILE A 153 -1.45 -13.41 -10.46
C ILE A 153 -0.06 -13.28 -11.09
N GLU A 154 -0.01 -12.84 -12.35
CA GLU A 154 1.25 -12.49 -13.01
C GLU A 154 1.80 -11.18 -12.45
N ARG A 155 3.13 -11.03 -12.43
CA ARG A 155 3.80 -9.83 -11.92
C ARG A 155 3.46 -8.65 -12.82
N ASP A 156 2.50 -7.84 -12.41
CA ASP A 156 2.24 -6.54 -13.01
C ASP A 156 3.23 -5.54 -12.39
N GLU A 157 4.14 -4.99 -13.20
CA GLU A 157 5.15 -4.01 -12.75
C GLU A 157 4.52 -2.68 -12.30
N ALA A 158 3.23 -2.47 -12.60
CA ALA A 158 2.48 -1.23 -12.36
C ALA A 158 1.64 -1.20 -11.05
N ALA A 159 1.85 -2.11 -10.09
CA ALA A 159 1.08 -2.14 -8.84
C ALA A 159 1.54 -1.05 -7.84
N GLU A 160 1.36 0.21 -8.24
CA GLU A 160 2.09 1.37 -7.70
C GLU A 160 1.35 2.20 -6.64
N VAL A 161 0.05 1.97 -6.37
CA VAL A 161 -0.71 2.83 -5.43
C VAL A 161 -1.17 2.06 -4.18
N SER A 162 -0.60 2.41 -3.02
CA SER A 162 -0.95 1.81 -1.73
C SER A 162 -1.88 2.72 -0.94
N GLN A 163 -3.19 2.43 -0.98
CA GLN A 163 -4.22 3.25 -0.31
C GLN A 163 -3.98 3.46 1.20
N GLN A 164 -3.34 2.50 1.88
CA GLN A 164 -2.98 2.66 3.30
C GLN A 164 -1.79 3.62 3.51
N ARG A 165 -0.79 3.63 2.62
CA ARG A 165 0.31 4.61 2.65
C ARG A 165 -0.19 5.99 2.25
N THR A 166 -1.10 6.06 1.28
CA THR A 166 -1.81 7.29 0.94
C THR A 166 -2.50 7.86 2.18
N ASP A 167 -3.29 7.05 2.89
CA ASP A 167 -3.98 7.47 4.12
C ASP A 167 -3.00 7.90 5.23
N GLU A 168 -1.85 7.22 5.35
CA GLU A 168 -0.79 7.58 6.29
C GLU A 168 -0.14 8.92 5.94
N TYR A 169 0.23 9.12 4.67
CA TYR A 169 0.83 10.36 4.19
C TYR A 169 -0.13 11.54 4.26
N ILE A 170 -1.42 11.34 3.97
CA ILE A 170 -2.47 12.35 4.18
C ILE A 170 -2.57 12.75 5.66
N GLN A 171 -2.42 11.80 6.59
CA GLN A 171 -2.48 12.09 8.03
C GLN A 171 -1.20 12.72 8.57
N ARG A 172 -0.04 12.37 7.98
CA ARG A 172 1.28 12.76 8.46
C ARG A 172 1.75 14.10 7.91
N PHE A 173 1.49 14.39 6.64
CA PHE A 173 2.02 15.57 5.97
C PHE A 173 0.95 16.65 5.78
N SER A 174 1.35 17.92 5.96
CA SER A 174 0.56 19.03 5.44
C SER A 174 0.68 19.09 3.92
N ARG A 175 -0.25 19.79 3.24
CA ARG A 175 -0.17 20.01 1.78
C ARG A 175 1.17 20.60 1.36
N SER A 176 1.71 21.56 2.13
CA SER A 176 3.00 22.18 1.79
C SER A 176 4.15 21.19 1.96
N GLN A 177 4.15 20.39 3.02
CA GLN A 177 5.18 19.36 3.23
C GLN A 177 5.14 18.28 2.14
N ALA A 178 3.94 17.79 1.79
CA ALA A 178 3.79 16.83 0.71
C ALA A 178 4.28 17.41 -0.63
N ALA A 179 3.98 18.68 -0.91
CA ALA A 179 4.47 19.36 -2.11
C ALA A 179 6.00 19.48 -2.11
N ASP A 180 6.62 19.81 -0.98
CA ASP A 180 8.08 19.92 -0.88
C ASP A 180 8.77 18.56 -1.03
N ILE A 181 8.21 17.49 -0.46
CA ILE A 181 8.72 16.12 -0.61
C ILE A 181 8.61 15.66 -2.07
N VAL A 182 7.42 15.82 -2.68
CA VAL A 182 7.21 15.45 -4.09
C VAL A 182 8.12 16.26 -5.01
N ARG A 183 8.31 17.56 -4.75
CA ARG A 183 9.23 18.43 -5.51
C ARG A 183 10.65 17.88 -5.50
N THR A 184 11.15 17.48 -4.34
CA THR A 184 12.50 16.91 -4.22
C THR A 184 12.61 15.56 -4.92
N LEU A 185 11.58 14.72 -4.88
CA LEU A 185 11.56 13.43 -5.57
C LEU A 185 11.47 13.54 -7.09
N GLN A 186 10.80 14.57 -7.59
CA GLN A 186 10.71 14.85 -9.02
C GLN A 186 11.97 15.53 -9.57
N ALA A 187 12.78 16.17 -8.71
CA ALA A 187 13.94 16.93 -9.15
C ALA A 187 14.85 16.06 -10.05
N PRO A 188 15.16 16.53 -11.27
CA PRO A 188 15.92 15.74 -12.21
C PRO A 188 17.33 15.47 -11.68
N ALA A 189 17.85 14.28 -11.96
CA ALA A 189 19.20 13.88 -11.54
C ALA A 189 20.31 14.72 -12.21
N THR A 190 19.96 15.41 -13.30
CA THR A 190 20.86 16.26 -14.08
C THR A 190 20.28 17.66 -14.16
N ASP A 191 21.16 18.67 -14.09
CA ASP A 191 20.74 20.06 -14.28
C ASP A 191 20.13 20.25 -15.68
N PRO A 192 19.09 21.07 -15.81
CA PRO A 192 18.55 21.40 -17.12
C PRO A 192 19.62 22.05 -17.98
N PRO A 193 19.57 21.83 -19.31
CA PRO A 193 20.54 22.36 -20.27
C PRO A 193 20.65 23.89 -20.22
N PHE A 194 19.61 24.56 -19.73
CA PHE A 194 19.59 25.96 -19.38
C PHE A 194 18.56 26.18 -18.27
N GLU A 195 18.73 27.24 -17.48
CA GLU A 195 17.73 27.66 -16.52
C GLU A 195 16.51 28.22 -17.26
N PRO A 196 15.31 27.61 -17.10
CA PRO A 196 14.10 28.19 -17.67
C PRO A 196 13.93 29.63 -17.16
N SER A 197 14.30 29.89 -15.88
CA SER A 197 14.40 31.18 -15.14
C SER A 197 15.01 32.34 -15.89
N ASP A 198 15.84 32.07 -16.89
CA ASP A 198 16.55 33.11 -17.60
C ASP A 198 15.92 33.47 -18.96
N HIS A 199 14.84 32.81 -19.36
CA HIS A 199 14.22 32.98 -20.67
C HIS A 199 12.76 33.45 -20.61
N THR A 200 12.37 34.26 -21.58
CA THR A 200 10.95 34.59 -21.86
C THR A 200 10.27 33.43 -22.60
N ILE A 201 8.93 33.41 -22.64
CA ILE A 201 8.15 32.37 -23.36
C ILE A 201 8.60 32.30 -24.83
N ASP A 202 8.69 33.44 -25.51
CA ASP A 202 9.12 33.52 -26.92
C ASP A 202 10.56 32.99 -27.13
N GLU A 203 11.46 33.19 -26.16
CA GLU A 203 12.84 32.69 -26.23
C GLU A 203 12.93 31.19 -25.94
N LEU A 204 12.02 30.65 -25.13
CA LEU A 204 11.90 29.22 -24.87
C LEU A 204 11.32 28.51 -26.09
N GLU A 205 10.24 29.02 -26.67
CA GLU A 205 9.65 28.51 -27.91
C GLU A 205 10.69 28.49 -29.03
N ALA A 206 11.45 29.58 -29.23
CA ALA A 206 12.49 29.63 -30.25
C ALA A 206 13.69 28.68 -30.00
N LYS A 207 13.94 28.29 -28.74
CA LYS A 207 14.96 27.29 -28.39
C LYS A 207 14.46 25.84 -28.56
N LEU A 208 13.16 25.63 -28.39
CA LEU A 208 12.49 24.33 -28.52
C LEU A 208 12.10 24.03 -29.97
N GLU A 209 11.80 25.06 -30.79
CA GLU A 209 11.77 25.01 -32.25
C GLU A 209 13.20 24.93 -32.81
N THR A 210 13.89 23.81 -32.58
CA THR A 210 15.08 23.44 -33.35
C THR A 210 14.65 22.94 -34.74
N ASP A 211 15.51 23.08 -35.75
CA ASP A 211 15.25 22.57 -37.12
C ASP A 211 14.76 21.11 -37.05
N ASP A 212 13.81 20.70 -37.91
CA ASP A 212 13.07 19.42 -37.88
C ASP A 212 13.90 18.13 -37.66
N ASP A 213 15.22 18.18 -37.86
CA ASP A 213 16.18 17.08 -37.71
C ASP A 213 16.95 17.08 -36.38
N GLU A 214 16.81 18.10 -35.52
CA GLU A 214 17.55 18.30 -34.27
C GLU A 214 16.59 18.46 -33.08
N LYS A 215 15.54 17.63 -33.03
CA LYS A 215 14.66 17.56 -31.87
C LYS A 215 15.46 17.17 -30.63
N TRP A 216 15.23 17.89 -29.54
CA TRP A 216 15.72 17.53 -28.22
C TRP A 216 15.26 16.10 -27.87
N ASP A 217 16.11 15.32 -27.22
CA ASP A 217 15.71 14.01 -26.69
C ASP A 217 14.67 14.15 -25.58
N ASP A 218 13.82 13.13 -25.45
CA ASP A 218 12.70 13.12 -24.50
C ASP A 218 13.19 13.31 -23.04
N GLU A 219 14.35 12.76 -22.68
CA GLU A 219 14.95 12.88 -21.34
C GLU A 219 15.30 14.34 -21.03
N THR A 220 15.92 15.05 -21.98
CA THR A 220 16.28 16.47 -21.79
C THR A 220 15.04 17.37 -21.74
N LEU A 221 14.00 17.06 -22.51
CA LEU A 221 12.73 17.77 -22.47
C LEU A 221 11.97 17.53 -21.15
N GLU A 222 12.00 16.32 -20.60
CA GLU A 222 11.43 15.98 -19.29
C GLU A 222 12.17 16.71 -18.15
N VAL A 223 13.50 16.78 -18.20
CA VAL A 223 14.31 17.57 -17.25
C VAL A 223 13.93 19.06 -17.30
N LEU A 224 13.74 19.63 -18.49
CA LEU A 224 13.29 21.01 -18.66
C LEU A 224 11.87 21.25 -18.14
N TYR A 225 10.97 20.29 -18.39
CA TYR A 225 9.58 20.34 -17.93
C TYR A 225 9.49 20.37 -16.41
N VAL A 226 10.22 19.49 -15.71
CA VAL A 226 10.27 19.50 -14.24
C VAL A 226 10.92 20.76 -13.68
N ALA A 227 11.98 21.26 -14.32
CA ALA A 227 12.63 22.50 -13.90
C ALA A 227 11.71 23.72 -14.02
N GLU A 228 10.87 23.77 -15.06
CA GLU A 228 9.86 24.81 -15.25
C GLU A 228 8.76 24.74 -14.17
N GLN A 229 8.25 23.53 -13.91
CA GLN A 229 7.22 23.31 -12.88
C GLN A 229 7.66 23.75 -11.47
N ASN A 230 8.96 23.72 -11.21
CA ASN A 230 9.55 24.11 -9.93
C ASN A 230 9.93 25.60 -9.83
N GLY A 231 9.83 26.35 -10.93
CA GLY A 231 10.18 27.77 -11.00
C GLY A 231 9.01 28.70 -10.64
N ASP A 232 9.29 29.74 -9.85
CA ASP A 232 8.32 30.81 -9.58
C ASP A 232 8.14 31.68 -10.85
N ASP A 233 6.91 31.74 -11.39
CA ASP A 233 6.40 32.64 -12.46
C ASP A 233 6.74 32.34 -13.94
N ARG A 234 6.17 31.26 -14.54
CA ARG A 234 6.26 31.02 -16.01
C ARG A 234 5.09 30.34 -16.73
N ALA A 235 3.85 30.62 -16.35
CA ALA A 235 2.58 30.02 -16.80
C ALA A 235 2.25 29.84 -18.33
N GLY A 236 3.20 29.80 -19.26
CA GLY A 236 3.01 29.40 -20.66
C GLY A 236 4.16 28.58 -21.26
N ALA A 237 5.31 28.46 -20.60
CA ALA A 237 6.45 27.69 -21.10
C ALA A 237 6.18 26.17 -21.11
N ARG A 238 5.39 25.68 -20.14
CA ARG A 238 4.96 24.29 -20.05
C ARG A 238 4.19 23.82 -21.30
N ASN A 239 3.26 24.64 -21.79
CA ASN A 239 2.48 24.31 -22.99
C ASN A 239 3.38 24.18 -24.22
N ALA A 240 4.40 25.05 -24.35
CA ALA A 240 5.37 24.96 -25.44
C ALA A 240 6.23 23.68 -25.38
N ILE A 241 6.58 23.22 -24.17
CA ILE A 241 7.32 21.97 -23.98
C ILE A 241 6.41 20.75 -24.25
N GLU A 242 5.17 20.77 -23.77
CA GLU A 242 4.15 19.73 -24.03
C GLU A 242 3.82 19.62 -25.53
N ASP A 243 3.72 20.74 -26.25
CA ASP A 243 3.48 20.75 -27.69
C ASP A 243 4.63 20.10 -28.50
N VAL A 244 5.86 20.20 -28.01
CA VAL A 244 7.06 19.62 -28.64
C VAL A 244 7.22 18.13 -28.31
N LEU A 245 6.95 17.76 -27.06
CA LEU A 245 6.93 16.37 -26.59
C LEU A 245 5.76 15.57 -27.20
N GLY A 246 4.60 16.19 -27.38
CA GLY A 246 3.38 15.50 -27.79
C GLY A 246 2.96 14.42 -26.78
N ASP A 247 2.41 13.30 -27.28
CA ASP A 247 1.97 12.16 -26.44
C ASP A 247 3.15 11.32 -25.85
N SER A 248 4.42 11.72 -26.03
CA SER A 248 5.58 10.94 -25.55
C SER A 248 5.84 11.11 -24.04
N VAL A 249 5.28 12.15 -23.43
CA VAL A 249 5.28 12.28 -21.97
C VAL A 249 4.28 11.28 -21.44
N GLU A 250 4.76 10.21 -20.81
CA GLU A 250 3.95 9.47 -19.87
C GLU A 250 3.60 10.46 -18.73
N THR A 251 2.50 11.21 -18.87
CA THR A 251 2.01 12.18 -17.88
C THR A 251 1.73 11.55 -16.51
N ASP A 252 1.83 10.23 -16.42
CA ASP A 252 1.79 9.50 -15.18
C ASP A 252 3.11 9.58 -14.39
N SER A 253 4.27 9.97 -14.96
CA SER A 253 5.54 10.06 -14.21
C SER A 253 5.67 11.33 -13.36
N VAL A 254 4.96 12.42 -13.71
CA VAL A 254 5.06 13.73 -13.06
C VAL A 254 3.68 14.23 -12.63
N ILE A 255 3.53 14.57 -11.34
CA ILE A 255 2.32 15.21 -10.80
C ILE A 255 2.50 16.73 -10.74
N ASP A 256 1.49 17.47 -11.21
CA ASP A 256 1.42 18.93 -11.15
C ASP A 256 1.06 19.44 -9.74
N LEU A 257 2.02 20.05 -9.05
CA LEU A 257 1.86 20.53 -7.67
C LEU A 257 0.94 21.75 -7.51
N GLU A 258 0.70 22.53 -8.58
CA GLU A 258 -0.20 23.68 -8.53
C GLU A 258 -1.66 23.22 -8.46
N THR A 259 -2.00 22.19 -9.25
CA THR A 259 -3.36 21.66 -9.37
C THR A 259 -3.63 20.47 -8.45
N ALA A 260 -2.60 19.73 -8.03
CA ALA A 260 -2.73 18.57 -7.16
C ALA A 260 -3.19 18.92 -5.73
N GLY A 261 -4.11 18.11 -5.23
CA GLY A 261 -4.50 18.06 -3.84
C GLY A 261 -3.53 17.23 -2.99
N LEU A 262 -3.71 17.30 -1.66
CA LEU A 262 -2.92 16.48 -0.71
C LEU A 262 -3.09 14.98 -0.98
N THR A 263 -4.30 14.55 -1.33
CA THR A 263 -4.58 13.15 -1.67
C THR A 263 -3.79 12.71 -2.90
N ASP A 264 -3.80 13.52 -3.96
CA ASP A 264 -3.12 13.18 -5.22
C ASP A 264 -1.59 13.10 -5.00
N MET A 265 -1.03 14.03 -4.22
CA MET A 265 0.38 13.99 -3.83
C MET A 265 0.71 12.77 -2.95
N ALA A 266 -0.16 12.43 -2.00
CA ALA A 266 0.03 11.27 -1.14
C ALA A 266 -0.04 9.96 -1.95
N GLU A 267 -0.94 9.85 -2.93
CA GLU A 267 -0.99 8.72 -3.87
C GLU A 267 0.28 8.64 -4.71
N PHE A 268 0.76 9.77 -5.24
CA PHE A 268 2.01 9.84 -5.99
C PHE A 268 3.22 9.36 -5.16
N LEU A 269 3.32 9.77 -3.89
CA LEU A 269 4.38 9.31 -2.98
C LEU A 269 4.36 7.79 -2.75
N THR A 270 3.23 7.11 -2.95
CA THR A 270 3.16 5.66 -2.78
C THR A 270 3.85 4.87 -3.89
N ARG A 271 4.14 5.52 -5.02
CA ARG A 271 4.90 4.95 -6.13
C ARG A 271 6.39 4.79 -5.79
N PHE A 272 6.89 5.65 -4.91
CA PHE A 272 8.28 5.61 -4.43
C PHE A 272 8.44 4.63 -3.27
N GLU A 273 9.66 4.12 -3.11
CA GLU A 273 10.01 3.28 -1.96
C GLU A 273 9.86 4.05 -0.65
N PRO A 274 9.36 3.42 0.43
CA PRO A 274 9.21 4.10 1.72
C PRO A 274 10.51 4.76 2.20
N ASP A 275 11.65 4.08 2.08
CA ASP A 275 12.95 4.60 2.55
C ASP A 275 13.40 5.82 1.74
N VAL A 276 13.08 5.86 0.44
CA VAL A 276 13.31 7.03 -0.42
C VAL A 276 12.45 8.20 0.05
N VAL A 277 11.15 7.97 0.29
CA VAL A 277 10.24 9.01 0.82
C VAL A 277 10.69 9.48 2.20
N GLU A 278 11.09 8.60 3.11
CA GLU A 278 11.56 8.96 4.46
C GLU A 278 12.89 9.72 4.44
N THR A 279 13.81 9.35 3.55
CA THR A 279 15.08 10.07 3.35
C THR A 279 14.78 11.49 2.88
N THR A 280 13.90 11.63 1.88
CA THR A 280 13.47 12.95 1.40
C THR A 280 12.70 13.74 2.47
N VAL A 281 11.89 13.08 3.30
CA VAL A 281 11.23 13.73 4.44
C VAL A 281 12.28 14.31 5.39
N ALA A 282 13.30 13.54 5.75
CA ALA A 282 14.39 13.99 6.62
C ALA A 282 15.15 15.19 6.03
N GLU A 283 15.41 15.17 4.72
CA GLU A 283 16.03 16.28 4.00
C GLU A 283 15.17 17.55 4.00
N VAL A 284 13.86 17.40 3.77
CA VAL A 284 12.90 18.52 3.71
C VAL A 284 12.59 19.09 5.09
N THR A 285 12.49 18.27 6.13
CA THR A 285 12.15 18.71 7.50
C THR A 285 13.37 19.05 8.36
N GLY A 286 14.57 18.64 7.97
CA GLY A 286 15.82 18.86 8.71
C GLY A 286 15.97 17.99 9.96
N GLU A 287 15.29 16.84 10.02
CA GLU A 287 15.42 15.86 11.10
C GLU A 287 16.51 14.83 10.73
N GLU A 288 17.73 14.99 11.28
CA GLU A 288 18.84 14.00 11.22
C GLU A 288 18.64 12.83 12.21
#